data_AF-A0A1H4MNX5-F1
#
_entry.id   AF-A0A1H4MNX5-F1
#
_cell.length_a   1.000
_cell.length_b   1.000
_cell.length_c   1.000
_cell.angle_alpha   90.00
_cell.angle_beta   90.00
_cell.angle_gamma   90.00
#
_symmetry.space_group_name_H-M   'P 1'
#
loop_
_entity.id
_entity.type
_entity.pdbx_description
1 polymer ?
#
loop_
_entity_poly.entity_id
_entity_poly.type
_entity_poly.pdbx_seq_one_letter_code
_entity_poly.pdbx_strand_id
1 'polypeptide(L)'
;MLTSTIAVLFIGLLIYRQKSKKKVDKHRTPQVAFPPEWRPYLVENVAFYNALAFDEKDQFEFKIQEFLLNCSIVGVDTSVENIDKVLIAASAIIPIFNFPDWNYPNISEIFLYPCMFNRDLERTGPDRNVLGMVGNGFLENKMILSKNALHLGFKNESDKQNTAIHEFIHLIDKLDGKIDGIPEVLLEKQYVLPWIDLMTHKMEEIYEEESDINPYGGTNKAEFFSVVGEYFFERPKLLAKKHPRLYNKLELIFKQDMDDRNLFIPRTDVGRNDSCPCNSGKKYKKCCGRN
;
A
#
# COMPACT_ATOMS: atom_id res chain seq x y z
N MET A 1 40.37 22.83 -37.30
CA MET A 1 40.38 22.72 -35.83
C MET A 1 38.97 22.66 -35.22
N LEU A 2 37.96 23.32 -35.79
CA LEU A 2 36.58 23.31 -35.26
C LEU A 2 35.85 21.95 -35.36
N THR A 3 36.17 21.12 -36.35
CA THR A 3 35.51 19.82 -36.58
C THR A 3 35.94 18.75 -35.58
N SER A 4 37.19 18.79 -35.13
CA SER A 4 37.75 17.83 -34.17
C SER A 4 37.20 18.03 -32.75
N THR A 5 36.92 19.27 -32.34
CA THR A 5 36.34 19.59 -31.03
C THR A 5 34.87 19.16 -30.92
N ILE A 6 34.09 19.30 -32.00
CA ILE A 6 32.68 18.84 -32.06
C ILE A 6 32.61 17.31 -31.95
N ALA A 7 33.51 16.58 -32.61
CA ALA A 7 33.56 15.12 -32.54
C ALA A 7 33.88 14.61 -31.12
N VAL A 8 34.81 15.26 -30.42
CA VAL A 8 35.17 14.89 -29.04
C VAL A 8 34.03 15.18 -28.07
N LEU A 9 33.32 16.30 -28.23
CA LEU A 9 32.11 16.60 -27.44
C LEU A 9 30.99 15.58 -27.69
N PHE A 10 30.78 15.17 -28.95
CA PHE A 10 29.76 14.18 -29.28
C PHE A 10 30.09 12.78 -28.72
N ILE A 11 31.35 12.36 -28.82
CA ILE A 11 31.81 11.08 -28.24
C ILE A 11 31.75 11.15 -26.71
N GLY A 12 32.15 12.27 -26.10
CA GLY A 12 32.01 12.51 -24.67
C GLY A 12 30.55 12.44 -24.21
N LEU A 13 29.62 13.00 -24.98
CA LEU A 13 28.18 12.97 -24.70
C LEU A 13 27.58 11.57 -24.91
N LEU A 14 28.07 10.80 -25.89
CA LEU A 14 27.67 9.41 -26.10
C LEU A 14 28.21 8.48 -25.02
N ILE A 15 29.46 8.65 -24.58
CA ILE A 15 30.04 7.91 -23.45
C ILE A 15 29.34 8.31 -22.15
N TYR A 16 29.03 9.60 -21.96
CA TYR A 16 28.24 10.07 -20.83
C TYR A 16 26.82 9.49 -20.88
N ARG A 17 26.14 9.45 -22.02
CA ARG A 17 24.82 8.81 -22.16
C ARG A 17 24.87 7.28 -22.02
N GLN A 18 25.96 6.62 -22.42
CA GLN A 18 26.16 5.19 -22.17
C GLN A 18 26.45 4.89 -20.70
N LYS A 19 27.21 5.74 -20.00
CA LYS A 19 27.44 5.64 -18.54
C LYS A 19 26.26 6.15 -17.71
N SER A 20 25.44 7.04 -18.26
CA SER A 20 24.19 7.60 -17.71
C SER A 20 22.94 6.85 -18.22
N LYS A 21 23.13 5.68 -18.84
CA LYS A 21 22.13 4.62 -18.68
C LYS A 21 22.24 4.20 -17.22
N LYS A 22 21.50 4.90 -16.35
CA LYS A 22 21.16 4.41 -15.01
C LYS A 22 20.93 2.92 -15.16
N LYS A 23 21.71 2.13 -14.43
CA LYS A 23 21.53 0.70 -14.29
C LYS A 23 20.04 0.52 -13.97
N VAL A 24 19.25 0.10 -14.97
CA VAL A 24 17.86 -0.27 -14.73
C VAL A 24 18.01 -1.52 -13.90
N ASP A 25 17.95 -1.37 -12.58
CA ASP A 25 17.96 -2.51 -11.68
C ASP A 25 16.75 -3.34 -12.10
N LYS A 26 17.05 -4.49 -12.70
CA LYS A 26 16.04 -5.42 -13.19
C LYS A 26 15.18 -5.81 -11.99
N HIS A 27 13.87 -5.56 -12.10
CA HIS A 27 12.88 -5.93 -11.08
C HIS A 27 13.15 -7.36 -10.62
N ARG A 28 13.38 -7.52 -9.31
CA ARG A 28 13.85 -8.78 -8.73
C ARG A 28 12.66 -9.62 -8.34
N THR A 29 12.70 -10.90 -8.69
CA THR A 29 11.68 -11.87 -8.32
C THR A 29 12.18 -12.81 -7.22
N PRO A 30 11.32 -13.22 -6.26
CA PRO A 30 11.67 -14.20 -5.24
C PRO A 30 12.19 -15.51 -5.84
N GLN A 31 13.34 -15.97 -5.35
CA GLN A 31 13.95 -17.26 -5.72
C GLN A 31 13.87 -18.29 -4.59
N VAL A 32 13.39 -17.87 -3.42
CA VAL A 32 13.28 -18.68 -2.20
C VAL A 32 11.83 -18.68 -1.74
N ALA A 33 11.44 -19.74 -1.03
CA ALA A 33 10.11 -19.85 -0.46
C ALA A 33 9.83 -18.73 0.56
N PHE A 34 8.55 -18.42 0.76
CA PHE A 34 8.10 -17.46 1.77
C PHE A 34 8.58 -17.84 3.18
N PRO A 35 9.22 -16.91 3.94
CA PRO A 35 9.73 -17.20 5.27
C PRO A 35 8.61 -17.67 6.20
N PRO A 36 8.68 -18.89 6.77
CA PRO A 36 7.63 -19.42 7.64
C PRO A 36 7.30 -18.53 8.84
N GLU A 37 8.30 -17.83 9.37
CA GLU A 37 8.20 -16.91 10.50
C GLU A 37 7.43 -15.62 10.20
N TRP A 38 7.16 -15.31 8.93
CA TRP A 38 6.36 -14.14 8.54
C TRP A 38 4.86 -14.44 8.51
N ARG A 39 4.47 -15.70 8.31
CA ARG A 39 3.06 -16.11 8.26
C ARG A 39 2.29 -15.82 9.55
N PRO A 40 2.84 -16.02 10.76
CA PRO A 40 2.17 -15.61 11.99
C PRO A 40 1.75 -14.14 11.98
N TYR A 41 2.62 -13.22 11.54
CA TYR A 41 2.28 -11.79 11.47
C TYR A 41 1.10 -11.54 10.51
N LEU A 42 1.06 -12.20 9.35
CA LEU A 42 -0.07 -12.09 8.42
C LEU A 42 -1.37 -12.64 9.02
N VAL A 43 -1.32 -13.83 9.63
CA VAL A 43 -2.49 -14.48 10.25
C VAL A 43 -3.03 -13.66 11.40
N GLU A 44 -2.16 -13.10 12.24
CA GLU A 44 -2.56 -12.41 13.47
C GLU A 44 -3.00 -10.96 13.25
N ASN A 45 -2.58 -10.32 12.15
CA ASN A 45 -2.78 -8.88 11.96
C ASN A 45 -3.46 -8.49 10.64
N VAL A 46 -3.50 -9.37 9.62
CA VAL A 46 -3.96 -9.00 8.28
C VAL A 46 -5.25 -9.76 7.93
N ALA A 47 -6.39 -9.13 8.24
CA ALA A 47 -7.73 -9.66 7.96
C ALA A 47 -7.91 -10.07 6.49
N PHE A 48 -7.40 -9.25 5.57
CA PHE A 48 -7.39 -9.52 4.13
C PHE A 48 -6.77 -10.88 3.82
N TYR A 49 -5.57 -11.16 4.35
CA TYR A 49 -4.86 -12.42 4.15
C TYR A 49 -5.63 -13.63 4.73
N ASN A 50 -6.36 -13.43 5.83
CA ASN A 50 -7.19 -14.50 6.39
C ASN A 50 -8.41 -14.82 5.52
N ALA A 51 -8.93 -13.84 4.78
CA ALA A 51 -10.04 -14.01 3.86
C ALA A 51 -9.66 -14.60 2.50
N LEU A 52 -8.37 -14.72 2.19
CA LEU A 52 -7.87 -15.31 0.93
C LEU A 52 -8.03 -16.84 0.90
N ALA A 53 -8.31 -17.36 -0.29
CA ALA A 53 -8.19 -18.79 -0.61
C ALA A 53 -6.73 -19.27 -0.54
N PHE A 54 -6.51 -20.58 -0.57
CA PHE A 54 -5.16 -21.16 -0.38
C PHE A 54 -4.17 -20.72 -1.47
N ASP A 55 -4.58 -20.74 -2.73
CA ASP A 55 -3.82 -20.27 -3.89
C ASP A 55 -3.62 -18.74 -3.89
N GLU A 56 -4.65 -17.99 -3.49
CA GLU A 56 -4.54 -16.53 -3.29
C GLU A 56 -3.50 -16.18 -2.22
N LYS A 57 -3.40 -16.95 -1.12
CA LYS A 57 -2.38 -16.73 -0.08
C LYS A 57 -0.97 -16.93 -0.61
N ASP A 58 -0.74 -17.96 -1.41
CA ASP A 58 0.56 -18.20 -2.04
C ASP A 58 0.95 -17.03 -2.96
N GLN A 59 0.00 -16.50 -3.74
CA GLN A 59 0.20 -15.31 -4.57
C GLN A 59 0.50 -14.06 -3.74
N PHE A 60 -0.22 -13.86 -2.64
CA PHE A 60 -0.03 -12.73 -1.73
C PHE A 60 1.34 -12.77 -1.06
N GLU A 61 1.75 -13.95 -0.56
CA GLU A 61 3.07 -14.22 0.00
C GLU A 61 4.19 -13.92 -1.02
N PHE A 62 4.03 -14.37 -2.28
CA PHE A 62 4.97 -14.07 -3.35
C PHE A 62 5.10 -12.57 -3.61
N LYS A 63 3.97 -11.85 -3.74
CA LYS A 63 3.96 -10.40 -3.98
C LYS A 63 4.59 -9.61 -2.82
N ILE A 64 4.39 -10.04 -1.57
CA ILE A 64 5.07 -9.46 -0.40
C ILE A 64 6.59 -9.59 -0.52
N GLN A 65 7.09 -10.79 -0.83
CA GLN A 65 8.53 -11.00 -0.99
C GLN A 65 9.08 -10.18 -2.14
N GLU A 66 8.37 -10.14 -3.27
CA GLU A 66 8.76 -9.36 -4.43
C GLU A 66 8.87 -7.87 -4.09
N PHE A 67 7.88 -7.32 -3.39
CA PHE A 67 7.92 -5.94 -2.92
C PHE A 67 9.14 -5.67 -2.03
N LEU A 68 9.37 -6.51 -1.02
CA LEU A 68 10.49 -6.35 -0.07
C LEU A 68 11.88 -6.58 -0.70
N LEU A 69 11.97 -7.22 -1.86
CA LEU A 69 13.22 -7.35 -2.63
C LEU A 69 13.57 -6.08 -3.42
N ASN A 70 12.56 -5.26 -3.74
CA ASN A 70 12.70 -4.09 -4.60
C ASN A 70 12.48 -2.76 -3.85
N CYS A 71 11.99 -2.80 -2.61
CA CYS A 71 11.80 -1.65 -1.75
C CYS A 71 12.57 -1.79 -0.43
N SER A 72 13.45 -0.82 -0.14
CA SER A 72 14.20 -0.76 1.12
C SER A 72 13.36 -0.16 2.24
N ILE A 73 13.41 -0.72 3.45
CA ILE A 73 12.73 -0.16 4.62
C ILE A 73 13.80 0.25 5.64
N VAL A 74 13.83 1.54 5.96
CA VAL A 74 14.86 2.15 6.81
C VAL A 74 14.20 2.77 8.04
N GLY A 75 14.57 2.31 9.22
CA GLY A 75 14.11 2.90 10.48
C GLY A 75 14.89 4.17 10.81
N VAL A 76 14.20 5.24 11.19
CA VAL A 76 14.84 6.50 11.62
C VAL A 76 14.48 6.73 13.08
N ASP A 77 15.49 6.60 13.95
CA ASP A 77 15.35 6.54 15.42
C ASP A 77 14.42 5.43 15.91
N THR A 78 14.33 4.35 15.14
CA THR A 78 13.62 3.12 15.50
C THR A 78 14.23 1.91 14.80
N SER A 79 14.08 0.72 15.37
CA SER A 79 14.43 -0.54 14.73
C SER A 79 13.28 -1.03 13.84
N VAL A 80 13.62 -1.58 12.67
CA VAL A 80 12.67 -2.24 11.77
C VAL A 80 12.65 -3.73 12.06
N GLU A 81 11.54 -4.22 12.58
CA GLU A 81 11.29 -5.62 12.90
C GLU A 81 10.62 -6.36 11.73
N ASN A 82 10.56 -7.69 11.79
CA ASN A 82 9.92 -8.48 10.73
C ASN A 82 8.42 -8.15 10.60
N ILE A 83 7.73 -7.91 11.71
CA ILE A 83 6.33 -7.48 11.69
C ILE A 83 6.15 -6.16 10.91
N ASP A 84 7.03 -5.16 11.12
CA ASP A 84 6.96 -3.88 10.41
C ASP A 84 7.06 -4.09 8.89
N LYS A 85 8.02 -4.92 8.45
CA LYS A 85 8.22 -5.22 7.03
C LYS A 85 7.00 -5.91 6.43
N VAL A 86 6.43 -6.88 7.14
CA VAL A 86 5.26 -7.64 6.69
C VAL A 86 4.03 -6.74 6.60
N LEU A 87 3.78 -5.88 7.59
CA LEU A 87 2.63 -4.97 7.57
C LEU A 87 2.77 -3.90 6.47
N ILE A 88 3.96 -3.33 6.27
CA ILE A 88 4.21 -2.38 5.17
C ILE A 88 3.98 -3.07 3.82
N ALA A 89 4.54 -4.26 3.63
CA ALA A 89 4.37 -5.00 2.38
C ALA A 89 2.90 -5.41 2.16
N ALA A 90 2.18 -5.86 3.20
CA ALA A 90 0.76 -6.16 3.10
C ALA A 90 -0.05 -4.92 2.68
N SER A 91 0.24 -3.75 3.26
CA SER A 91 -0.39 -2.48 2.88
C SER A 91 -0.17 -2.13 1.41
N ALA A 92 1.02 -2.43 0.88
CA ALA A 92 1.34 -2.24 -0.53
C ALA A 92 0.54 -3.20 -1.42
N ILE A 93 0.43 -4.46 -1.04
CA ILE A 93 -0.14 -5.50 -1.91
C ILE A 93 -1.66 -5.52 -1.90
N ILE A 94 -2.32 -5.19 -0.79
CA ILE A 94 -3.79 -5.23 -0.67
C ILE A 94 -4.49 -4.45 -1.81
N PRO A 95 -4.15 -3.17 -2.11
CA PRO A 95 -4.85 -2.42 -3.15
C PRO A 95 -4.66 -2.97 -4.57
N ILE A 96 -3.53 -3.62 -4.83
CA ILE A 96 -3.11 -4.07 -6.16
C ILE A 96 -3.15 -5.59 -6.31
N PHE A 97 -3.77 -6.31 -5.37
CA PHE A 97 -3.70 -7.76 -5.31
C PHE A 97 -4.22 -8.42 -6.59
N ASN A 98 -5.34 -7.93 -7.14
CA ASN A 98 -5.93 -8.45 -8.37
C ASN A 98 -5.30 -7.87 -9.66
N PHE A 99 -4.10 -7.29 -9.56
CA PHE A 99 -3.29 -6.86 -10.70
C PHE A 99 -1.99 -7.68 -10.73
N PRO A 100 -2.00 -8.88 -11.35
CA PRO A 100 -0.91 -9.85 -11.23
C PRO A 100 0.43 -9.31 -11.72
N ASP A 101 0.44 -8.59 -12.85
CA ASP A 101 1.66 -8.06 -13.48
C ASP A 101 2.10 -6.69 -12.94
N TRP A 102 1.42 -6.19 -11.91
CA TRP A 102 1.61 -4.84 -11.40
C TRP A 102 2.61 -4.78 -10.24
N ASN A 103 3.46 -3.75 -10.26
CA ASN A 103 4.42 -3.40 -9.22
C ASN A 103 4.43 -1.88 -9.02
N TYR A 104 5.04 -1.39 -7.93
CA TYR A 104 5.21 0.05 -7.67
C TYR A 104 6.53 0.57 -8.27
N PRO A 105 6.58 1.12 -9.49
CA PRO A 105 7.82 1.65 -10.07
C PRO A 105 8.26 2.97 -9.43
N ASN A 106 7.36 3.66 -8.73
CA ASN A 106 7.53 4.99 -8.14
C ASN A 106 7.85 4.95 -6.63
N ILE A 107 8.33 3.80 -6.11
CA ILE A 107 8.80 3.67 -4.74
C ILE A 107 10.05 2.79 -4.71
N SER A 108 11.04 3.18 -3.91
CA SER A 108 12.29 2.44 -3.73
C SER A 108 12.74 2.38 -2.28
N GLU A 109 12.28 3.31 -1.45
CA GLU A 109 12.69 3.43 -0.04
C GLU A 109 11.51 3.91 0.82
N ILE A 110 11.32 3.27 1.98
CA ILE A 110 10.32 3.65 2.98
C ILE A 110 11.06 3.96 4.29
N PHE A 111 10.85 5.16 4.81
CA PHE A 111 11.33 5.54 6.13
C PHE A 111 10.28 5.26 7.18
N LEU A 112 10.66 4.50 8.20
CA LEU A 112 9.80 4.19 9.34
C LEU A 112 10.21 5.05 10.54
N TYR A 113 9.31 5.93 10.96
CA TYR A 113 9.50 6.82 12.11
C TYR A 113 8.79 6.22 13.34
N PRO A 114 9.29 6.44 14.58
CA PRO A 114 8.66 5.86 15.76
C PRO A 114 7.27 6.44 16.06
N CYS A 115 6.99 7.68 15.65
CA CYS A 115 5.73 8.39 15.96
C CYS A 115 5.37 9.38 14.84
N MET A 116 4.30 10.16 15.04
CA MET A 116 3.89 11.24 14.14
C MET A 116 4.98 12.28 13.97
N PHE A 117 4.94 12.98 12.85
CA PHE A 117 5.88 14.04 12.48
C PHE A 117 5.13 15.25 11.91
N ASN A 118 5.82 16.37 11.68
CA ASN A 118 5.27 17.54 10.99
C ASN A 118 5.76 17.62 9.53
N ARG A 119 5.31 18.63 8.78
CA ARG A 119 5.68 18.79 7.36
C ARG A 119 7.18 19.06 7.14
N ASP A 120 7.88 19.53 8.16
CA ASP A 120 9.33 19.73 8.17
C ASP A 120 10.10 18.47 8.58
N LEU A 121 9.41 17.32 8.68
CA LEU A 121 9.93 16.01 9.08
C LEU A 121 10.44 15.96 10.52
N GLU A 122 10.07 16.94 11.33
CA GLU A 122 10.41 16.96 12.75
C GLU A 122 9.52 15.99 13.52
N ARG A 123 10.15 15.24 14.41
CA ARG A 123 9.51 14.22 15.25
C ARG A 123 9.34 14.67 16.68
N THR A 124 9.81 15.88 17.01
CA THR A 124 9.69 16.53 18.32
C THR A 124 9.11 17.93 18.13
N GLY A 125 8.35 18.42 19.10
CA GLY A 125 7.73 19.74 19.03
C GLY A 125 6.22 19.69 18.79
N PRO A 126 5.58 20.87 18.66
CA PRO A 126 4.16 21.00 18.36
C PRO A 126 3.84 20.53 16.92
N ASP A 127 2.55 20.41 16.60
CA ASP A 127 2.04 20.17 15.23
C ASP A 127 2.48 18.87 14.54
N ARG A 128 2.80 17.83 15.33
CA ARG A 128 3.05 16.48 14.83
C ARG A 128 1.75 15.74 14.54
N ASN A 129 1.15 16.03 13.40
CA ASN A 129 -0.13 15.46 12.96
C ASN A 129 -0.02 14.60 11.69
N VAL A 130 1.19 14.43 11.13
CA VAL A 130 1.41 13.60 9.95
C VAL A 130 1.71 12.17 10.38
N LEU A 131 0.87 11.24 9.91
CA LEU A 131 0.98 9.79 10.17
C LEU A 131 1.74 9.06 9.05
N GLY A 132 1.67 9.59 7.82
CA GLY A 132 2.33 9.10 6.63
C GLY A 132 2.47 10.21 5.59
N MET A 133 3.39 10.05 4.64
CA MET A 133 3.45 10.88 3.45
C MET A 133 4.18 10.20 2.28
N VAL A 134 3.66 10.40 1.07
CA VAL A 134 4.38 10.17 -0.18
C VAL A 134 5.33 11.32 -0.48
N GLY A 135 6.61 10.99 -0.71
CA GLY A 135 7.65 11.97 -1.01
C GLY A 135 7.53 12.57 -2.42
N ASN A 136 7.99 13.81 -2.55
CA ASN A 136 8.11 14.55 -3.81
C ASN A 136 9.46 15.26 -3.90
N GLY A 137 9.84 15.69 -5.11
CA GLY A 137 11.05 16.50 -5.32
C GLY A 137 12.33 15.78 -4.85
N PHE A 138 12.94 16.24 -3.76
CA PHE A 138 14.14 15.59 -3.21
C PHE A 138 13.84 14.24 -2.54
N LEU A 139 12.58 13.99 -2.16
CA LEU A 139 12.08 12.72 -1.62
C LEU A 139 11.38 11.86 -2.68
N GLU A 140 11.61 12.13 -3.96
CA GLU A 140 11.02 11.33 -5.04
C GLU A 140 11.36 9.84 -4.90
N ASN A 141 10.38 8.97 -5.13
CA ASN A 141 10.44 7.53 -4.90
C ASN A 141 10.66 7.09 -3.44
N LYS A 142 10.28 7.94 -2.49
CA LYS A 142 10.33 7.64 -1.06
C LYS A 142 8.97 7.85 -0.39
N MET A 143 8.73 7.12 0.69
CA MET A 143 7.56 7.30 1.56
C MET A 143 8.03 7.35 3.00
N ILE A 144 7.34 8.11 3.85
CA ILE A 144 7.58 8.13 5.30
C ILE A 144 6.31 7.63 5.98
N LEU A 145 6.46 6.71 6.93
CA LEU A 145 5.35 6.16 7.72
C LEU A 145 5.67 6.24 9.22
N SER A 146 4.65 6.49 10.03
CA SER A 146 4.72 6.30 11.47
C SER A 146 4.51 4.82 11.83
N LYS A 147 5.47 4.23 12.56
CA LYS A 147 5.39 2.86 13.10
C LYS A 147 4.14 2.67 13.96
N ASN A 148 3.81 3.65 14.80
CA ASN A 148 2.59 3.57 15.61
C ASN A 148 1.31 3.55 14.75
N ALA A 149 1.26 4.37 13.70
CA ALA A 149 0.11 4.42 12.79
C ALA A 149 -0.02 3.13 11.96
N LEU A 150 1.11 2.60 11.47
CA LEU A 150 1.18 1.33 10.77
C LEU A 150 0.57 0.19 11.61
N HIS A 151 1.02 0.05 12.86
CA HIS A 151 0.51 -1.01 13.75
C HIS A 151 -0.95 -0.79 14.14
N LEU A 152 -1.36 0.46 14.34
CA LEU A 152 -2.74 0.79 14.68
C LEU A 152 -3.71 0.42 13.54
N GLY A 153 -3.32 0.70 12.29
CA GLY A 153 -4.13 0.39 11.11
C GLY A 153 -4.46 -1.10 10.93
N PHE A 154 -3.59 -2.00 11.39
CA PHE A 154 -3.84 -3.45 11.36
C PHE A 154 -4.44 -4.02 12.65
N LYS A 155 -4.48 -3.23 13.73
CA LYS A 155 -5.03 -3.66 15.02
C LYS A 155 -6.52 -3.37 15.14
N ASN A 156 -6.98 -2.28 14.52
CA ASN A 156 -8.35 -1.80 14.68
C ASN A 156 -9.10 -1.70 13.37
N GLU A 157 -9.59 -2.83 12.88
CA GLU A 157 -10.43 -2.87 11.68
C GLU A 157 -11.69 -2.00 11.80
N SER A 158 -12.11 -1.58 13.01
CA SER A 158 -13.39 -0.89 13.26
C SER A 158 -13.36 0.62 13.08
N ASP A 159 -12.18 1.25 13.11
CA ASP A 159 -12.08 2.70 12.93
C ASP A 159 -12.07 3.14 11.47
N LYS A 160 -12.02 2.17 10.54
CA LYS A 160 -12.03 2.39 9.08
C LYS A 160 -10.78 3.13 8.59
N GLN A 161 -9.67 3.06 9.34
CA GLN A 161 -8.44 3.80 9.06
C GLN A 161 -7.24 2.85 8.97
N ASN A 162 -6.48 2.99 7.90
CA ASN A 162 -5.22 2.30 7.69
C ASN A 162 -4.25 3.22 6.93
N THR A 163 -3.46 3.98 7.69
CA THR A 163 -2.52 4.99 7.14
C THR A 163 -1.59 4.39 6.09
N ALA A 164 -1.11 3.17 6.28
CA ALA A 164 -0.19 2.60 5.30
C ALA A 164 -0.90 2.30 3.97
N ILE A 165 -2.11 1.72 4.00
CA ILE A 165 -2.93 1.54 2.79
C ILE A 165 -3.25 2.89 2.14
N HIS A 166 -3.59 3.90 2.95
CA HIS A 166 -3.84 5.28 2.49
C HIS A 166 -2.67 5.84 1.67
N GLU A 167 -1.45 5.78 2.20
CA GLU A 167 -0.25 6.28 1.50
C GLU A 167 0.06 5.46 0.23
N PHE A 168 -0.20 4.15 0.23
CA PHE A 168 -0.05 3.34 -0.98
C PHE A 168 -1.11 3.67 -2.05
N ILE A 169 -2.32 4.06 -1.66
CA ILE A 169 -3.32 4.57 -2.60
C ILE A 169 -2.86 5.89 -3.22
N HIS A 170 -2.25 6.80 -2.44
CA HIS A 170 -1.61 7.98 -3.01
C HIS A 170 -0.46 7.64 -3.96
N LEU A 171 0.33 6.60 -3.69
CA LEU A 171 1.33 6.14 -4.65
C LEU A 171 0.71 5.64 -5.94
N ILE A 172 -0.43 4.95 -5.89
CA ILE A 172 -1.16 4.52 -7.09
C ILE A 172 -1.67 5.72 -7.88
N ASP A 173 -2.28 6.69 -7.19
CA ASP A 173 -2.74 7.94 -7.77
C ASP A 173 -1.59 8.66 -8.49
N LYS A 174 -0.41 8.77 -7.84
CA LYS A 174 0.81 9.40 -8.37
C LYS A 174 1.39 8.80 -9.65
N LEU A 175 0.97 7.62 -10.11
CA LEU A 175 1.65 6.91 -11.21
C LEU A 175 1.58 7.62 -12.56
N ASP A 176 0.55 8.42 -12.78
CA ASP A 176 0.42 9.26 -13.98
C ASP A 176 1.18 10.60 -13.86
N GLY A 177 1.82 10.82 -12.70
CA GLY A 177 2.58 12.02 -12.35
C GLY A 177 1.81 13.03 -11.49
N LYS A 178 0.55 12.76 -11.12
CA LYS A 178 -0.30 13.66 -10.33
C LYS A 178 -0.93 12.94 -9.14
N ILE A 179 -1.24 13.69 -8.09
CA ILE A 179 -2.02 13.19 -6.95
C ILE A 179 -3.31 13.99 -6.94
N ASP A 180 -4.33 13.50 -7.64
CA ASP A 180 -5.61 14.20 -7.85
C ASP A 180 -6.86 13.33 -7.61
N GLY A 181 -6.67 12.10 -7.11
CA GLY A 181 -7.72 11.12 -6.82
C GLY A 181 -8.21 10.35 -8.04
N ILE A 182 -7.54 10.45 -9.19
CA ILE A 182 -7.90 9.80 -10.44
C ILE A 182 -6.82 8.78 -10.80
N PRO A 183 -6.98 7.50 -10.41
CA PRO A 183 -6.00 6.47 -10.72
C PRO A 183 -6.13 6.02 -12.20
N GLU A 184 -5.69 6.84 -13.17
CA GLU A 184 -5.80 6.54 -14.61
C GLU A 184 -5.12 5.22 -15.00
N VAL A 185 -4.15 4.76 -14.21
CA VAL A 185 -3.49 3.46 -14.38
C VAL A 185 -4.39 2.25 -14.08
N LEU A 186 -5.39 2.43 -13.21
CA LEU A 186 -6.33 1.38 -12.80
C LEU A 186 -7.71 1.56 -13.44
N LEU A 187 -8.03 2.77 -13.87
CA LEU A 187 -9.35 3.15 -14.36
C LEU A 187 -9.35 3.41 -15.87
N GLU A 188 -10.16 2.65 -16.61
CA GLU A 188 -10.33 2.90 -18.05
C GLU A 188 -10.94 4.29 -18.30
N LYS A 189 -10.50 4.95 -19.38
CA LYS A 189 -10.88 6.34 -19.72
C LYS A 189 -12.38 6.61 -19.69
N GLN A 190 -13.21 5.65 -20.10
CA GLN A 190 -14.66 5.79 -20.12
C GLN A 190 -15.29 5.95 -18.72
N TYR A 191 -14.59 5.53 -17.67
CA TYR A 191 -15.07 5.59 -16.29
C TYR A 191 -14.53 6.78 -15.49
N VAL A 192 -13.57 7.54 -16.05
CA VAL A 192 -12.94 8.68 -15.38
C VAL A 192 -13.95 9.78 -15.06
N LEU A 193 -14.74 10.25 -16.04
CA LEU A 193 -15.75 11.29 -15.80
C LEU A 193 -16.82 10.85 -14.78
N PRO A 194 -17.45 9.66 -14.91
CA PRO A 194 -18.35 9.15 -13.89
C PRO A 194 -17.74 9.04 -12.49
N TRP A 195 -16.44 8.78 -12.38
CA TRP A 195 -15.73 8.73 -11.11
C TRP A 195 -15.56 10.13 -10.51
N ILE A 196 -15.11 11.10 -11.30
CA ILE A 196 -14.96 12.50 -10.88
C ILE A 196 -16.29 13.06 -10.37
N ASP A 197 -17.38 12.86 -11.12
CA ASP A 197 -18.70 13.35 -10.75
C ASP A 197 -19.16 12.74 -9.41
N LEU A 198 -18.93 11.44 -9.21
CA LEU A 198 -19.27 10.77 -7.96
C LEU A 198 -18.44 11.28 -6.79
N MET A 199 -17.12 11.48 -6.97
CA MET A 199 -16.25 12.06 -5.95
C MET A 199 -16.75 13.44 -5.55
N THR A 200 -16.99 14.32 -6.52
CA THR A 200 -17.47 15.68 -6.25
C THR A 200 -18.76 15.66 -5.44
N HIS A 201 -19.75 14.86 -5.85
CA HIS A 201 -21.01 14.75 -5.12
C HIS A 201 -20.83 14.20 -3.70
N LYS A 202 -19.98 13.17 -3.51
CA LYS A 202 -19.70 12.62 -2.17
C LYS A 202 -18.91 13.56 -1.28
N MET A 203 -18.04 14.39 -1.85
CA MET A 203 -17.34 15.43 -1.10
C MET A 203 -18.30 16.55 -0.67
N GLU A 204 -19.30 16.89 -1.49
CA GLU A 204 -20.38 17.81 -1.10
C GLU A 204 -21.20 17.24 0.07
N GLU A 205 -21.63 15.97 0.03
CA GLU A 205 -22.31 15.31 1.15
C GLU A 205 -21.47 15.32 2.45
N ILE A 206 -20.14 15.18 2.35
CA ILE A 206 -19.24 15.30 3.49
C ILE A 206 -19.21 16.73 4.04
N TYR A 207 -19.14 17.73 3.16
CA TYR A 207 -19.12 19.15 3.54
C TYR A 207 -20.44 19.57 4.22
N GLU A 208 -21.56 19.03 3.77
CA GLU A 208 -22.89 19.28 4.33
C GLU A 208 -23.20 18.44 5.59
N GLU A 209 -22.24 17.65 6.07
CA GLU A 209 -22.38 16.72 7.21
C GLU A 209 -23.47 15.66 7.01
N GLU A 210 -23.81 15.34 5.75
CA GLU A 210 -24.82 14.34 5.36
C GLU A 210 -24.22 12.94 5.10
N SER A 211 -22.89 12.79 5.22
CA SER A 211 -22.15 11.54 5.00
C SER A 211 -21.51 11.01 6.28
N ASP A 212 -21.44 9.67 6.44
CA ASP A 212 -20.69 9.03 7.54
C ASP A 212 -19.25 8.62 7.16
N ILE A 213 -18.77 9.10 6.01
CA ILE A 213 -17.37 9.04 5.61
C ILE A 213 -16.58 10.07 6.44
N ASN A 214 -15.34 9.75 6.78
CA ASN A 214 -14.46 10.64 7.54
C ASN A 214 -14.38 12.02 6.88
N PRO A 215 -14.66 13.13 7.61
CA PRO A 215 -14.59 14.49 7.07
C PRO A 215 -13.26 14.85 6.42
N TYR A 216 -12.17 14.19 6.83
CA TYR A 216 -10.86 14.35 6.19
C TYR A 216 -10.89 14.03 4.68
N GLY A 217 -11.73 13.08 4.26
CA GLY A 217 -11.93 12.77 2.84
C GLY A 217 -12.56 13.92 2.03
N GLY A 218 -13.16 14.92 2.69
CA GLY A 218 -13.65 16.14 2.03
C GLY A 218 -12.56 17.17 1.71
N THR A 219 -11.31 16.97 2.16
CA THR A 219 -10.22 17.96 2.04
C THR A 219 -9.87 18.26 0.59
N ASN A 220 -9.66 17.22 -0.22
CA ASN A 220 -9.45 17.29 -1.67
C ASN A 220 -9.71 15.90 -2.28
N LYS A 221 -9.73 15.80 -3.62
CA LYS A 221 -10.06 14.56 -4.33
C LYS A 221 -9.07 13.42 -4.08
N ALA A 222 -7.79 13.72 -3.88
CA ALA A 222 -6.80 12.69 -3.58
C ALA A 222 -7.04 12.09 -2.19
N GLU A 223 -7.26 12.94 -1.18
CA GLU A 223 -7.62 12.49 0.17
C GLU A 223 -8.95 11.72 0.15
N PHE A 224 -9.92 12.18 -0.63
CA PHE A 224 -11.18 11.47 -0.83
C PHE A 224 -10.91 10.04 -1.30
N PHE A 225 -10.14 9.88 -2.38
CA PHE A 225 -9.84 8.56 -2.96
C PHE A 225 -9.12 7.64 -1.97
N SER A 226 -8.10 8.14 -1.27
CA SER A 226 -7.38 7.37 -0.25
C SER A 226 -8.29 6.96 0.91
N VAL A 227 -9.10 7.87 1.44
CA VAL A 227 -10.04 7.60 2.55
C VAL A 227 -11.08 6.56 2.16
N VAL A 228 -11.71 6.68 0.99
CA VAL A 228 -12.72 5.68 0.59
C VAL A 228 -12.08 4.34 0.24
N GLY A 229 -10.82 4.32 -0.17
CA GLY A 229 -10.04 3.10 -0.33
C GLY A 229 -9.74 2.41 1.00
N GLU A 230 -9.42 3.15 2.07
CA GLU A 230 -9.33 2.59 3.42
C GLU A 230 -10.66 1.91 3.81
N TYR A 231 -11.79 2.57 3.58
CA TYR A 231 -13.11 2.01 3.89
C TYR A 231 -13.38 0.74 3.09
N PHE A 232 -12.94 0.70 1.83
CA PHE A 232 -13.11 -0.43 0.94
C PHE A 232 -12.31 -1.66 1.39
N PHE A 233 -11.10 -1.48 1.91
CA PHE A 233 -10.28 -2.59 2.38
C PHE A 233 -10.51 -2.99 3.85
N GLU A 234 -10.94 -2.04 4.70
CA GLU A 234 -11.16 -2.29 6.14
C GLU A 234 -12.61 -2.67 6.45
N ARG A 235 -13.59 -2.01 5.82
CA ARG A 235 -15.04 -2.18 6.11
C ARG A 235 -15.92 -2.25 4.85
N PRO A 236 -15.60 -3.13 3.87
CA PRO A 236 -16.30 -3.20 2.59
C PRO A 236 -17.80 -3.42 2.74
N LYS A 237 -18.25 -4.34 3.59
CA LYS A 237 -19.68 -4.61 3.85
C LYS A 237 -20.45 -3.37 4.32
N LEU A 238 -19.82 -2.54 5.16
CA LEU A 238 -20.44 -1.31 5.65
C LEU A 238 -20.50 -0.28 4.53
N LEU A 239 -19.42 -0.14 3.74
CA LEU A 239 -19.35 0.76 2.60
C LEU A 239 -20.37 0.38 1.51
N ALA A 240 -20.48 -0.90 1.16
CA ALA A 240 -21.48 -1.42 0.23
C ALA A 240 -22.91 -1.15 0.69
N LYS A 241 -23.19 -1.33 1.99
CA LYS A 241 -24.50 -1.07 2.57
C LYS A 241 -24.89 0.42 2.57
N LYS A 242 -23.96 1.30 2.96
CA LYS A 242 -24.26 2.73 3.15
C LYS A 242 -24.03 3.58 1.90
N HIS A 243 -23.04 3.23 1.08
CA HIS A 243 -22.68 3.94 -0.15
C HIS A 243 -22.53 2.96 -1.33
N PRO A 244 -23.60 2.25 -1.74
CA PRO A 244 -23.51 1.18 -2.75
C PRO A 244 -22.93 1.64 -4.09
N ARG A 245 -23.28 2.87 -4.54
CA ARG A 245 -22.72 3.43 -5.78
C ARG A 245 -21.21 3.68 -5.68
N LEU A 246 -20.74 4.12 -4.52
CA LEU A 246 -19.31 4.35 -4.24
C LEU A 246 -18.56 3.03 -4.18
N TYR A 247 -19.10 2.04 -3.46
CA TYR A 247 -18.55 0.69 -3.39
C TYR A 247 -18.35 0.07 -4.77
N ASN A 248 -19.38 0.07 -5.63
CA ASN A 248 -19.29 -0.50 -6.97
C ASN A 248 -18.23 0.19 -7.86
N LYS A 249 -17.99 1.49 -7.65
CA LYS A 249 -16.91 2.21 -8.37
C LYS A 249 -15.54 1.80 -7.86
N LEU A 250 -15.38 1.59 -6.56
CA LEU A 250 -14.12 1.13 -5.98
C LEU A 250 -13.82 -0.32 -6.34
N GLU A 251 -14.83 -1.18 -6.40
CA GLU A 251 -14.71 -2.53 -6.95
C GLU A 251 -14.22 -2.50 -8.40
N LEU A 252 -14.76 -1.62 -9.24
CA LEU A 252 -14.30 -1.43 -10.61
C LEU A 252 -12.84 -0.95 -10.68
N ILE A 253 -12.45 0.00 -9.82
CA ILE A 253 -11.11 0.57 -9.76
C ILE A 253 -10.09 -0.46 -9.27
N PHE A 254 -10.34 -1.12 -8.15
CA PHE A 254 -9.40 -2.06 -7.52
C PHE A 254 -9.53 -3.50 -8.04
N LYS A 255 -10.57 -3.78 -8.84
CA LYS A 255 -10.91 -5.10 -9.37
C LYS A 255 -11.03 -6.16 -8.28
N GLN A 256 -11.58 -5.81 -7.12
CA GLN A 256 -11.69 -6.73 -5.99
C GLN A 256 -13.09 -6.72 -5.44
N ASP A 257 -13.72 -7.89 -5.36
CA ASP A 257 -14.94 -8.07 -4.58
C ASP A 257 -14.54 -8.23 -3.11
N MET A 258 -14.86 -7.22 -2.31
CA MET A 258 -14.42 -7.10 -0.92
C MET A 258 -15.54 -7.35 0.10
N ASP A 259 -16.81 -7.14 -0.26
CA ASP A 259 -17.94 -7.34 0.63
C ASP A 259 -18.34 -8.81 0.77
N ASP A 260 -17.98 -9.66 -0.19
CA ASP A 260 -18.06 -11.11 -0.03
C ASP A 260 -16.96 -11.69 0.87
N ARG A 261 -15.86 -10.96 1.11
CA ARG A 261 -14.75 -11.44 1.94
C ARG A 261 -15.09 -11.43 3.44
N ASN A 262 -14.66 -12.47 4.14
CA ASN A 262 -14.78 -12.56 5.60
C ASN A 262 -13.51 -12.03 6.28
N LEU A 263 -13.44 -10.72 6.47
CA LEU A 263 -12.32 -10.01 7.11
C LEU A 263 -12.29 -10.19 8.64
N PHE A 264 -12.33 -11.44 9.11
CA PHE A 264 -12.26 -11.74 10.54
C PHE A 264 -10.87 -12.25 10.91
N ILE A 265 -10.22 -11.62 11.89
CA ILE A 265 -9.00 -12.17 12.50
C ILE A 265 -9.40 -13.22 13.56
N PRO A 266 -9.05 -14.50 13.37
CA PRO A 266 -9.34 -15.54 14.35
C PRO A 266 -8.54 -15.30 15.64
N ARG A 267 -9.21 -15.41 16.81
CA ARG A 267 -8.52 -15.47 18.10
C ARG A 267 -7.73 -16.77 18.18
N THR A 268 -6.41 -16.68 18.17
CA THR A 268 -5.51 -17.84 18.06
C THR A 268 -5.20 -18.48 19.41
N ASP A 269 -6.13 -19.31 19.93
CA ASP A 269 -5.75 -20.40 20.84
C ASP A 269 -5.47 -21.67 20.00
N VAL A 270 -4.39 -21.64 19.20
CA VAL A 270 -4.07 -22.73 18.27
C VAL A 270 -3.05 -23.66 18.91
N GLY A 271 -3.46 -24.90 19.18
CA GLY A 271 -2.60 -25.95 19.71
C GLY A 271 -1.53 -26.39 18.71
N ARG A 272 -0.36 -26.85 19.19
CA ARG A 272 0.76 -27.29 18.34
C ARG A 272 0.38 -28.34 17.28
N ASN A 273 -0.63 -29.16 17.55
CA ASN A 273 -1.07 -30.24 16.66
C ASN A 273 -2.27 -29.90 15.78
N ASP A 274 -2.88 -28.74 15.97
CA ASP A 274 -4.05 -28.30 15.21
C ASP A 274 -3.66 -27.92 13.78
N SER A 275 -4.64 -27.88 12.89
CA SER A 275 -4.43 -27.37 11.52
C SER A 275 -3.88 -25.94 11.58
N CYS A 276 -2.88 -25.65 10.75
CA CYS A 276 -2.31 -24.30 10.68
C CYS A 276 -3.39 -23.30 10.26
N PRO A 277 -3.57 -22.15 10.95
CA PRO A 277 -4.51 -21.09 10.56
C PRO A 277 -4.17 -20.46 9.21
N CYS A 278 -2.92 -20.60 8.77
CA CYS A 278 -2.49 -20.28 7.42
C CYS A 278 -3.11 -21.19 6.34
N ASN A 279 -3.92 -22.18 6.72
CA ASN A 279 -4.56 -23.18 5.84
C ASN A 279 -3.59 -23.96 4.93
N SER A 280 -2.32 -24.07 5.31
CA SER A 280 -1.29 -24.79 4.53
C SER A 280 -1.45 -26.32 4.44
N GLY A 281 -2.56 -26.88 4.95
CA GLY A 281 -2.76 -28.31 5.11
C GLY A 281 -1.82 -28.99 6.12
N LYS A 282 -0.91 -28.25 6.76
CA LYS A 282 0.05 -28.75 7.75
C LYS A 282 -0.44 -28.47 9.17
N LYS A 283 0.03 -29.27 10.13
CA LYS A 283 -0.11 -28.96 11.57
C LYS A 283 0.64 -27.67 11.91
N TYR A 284 0.14 -26.89 12.85
CA TYR A 284 0.73 -25.60 13.27
C TYR A 284 2.23 -25.72 13.56
N LYS A 285 2.66 -26.73 14.35
CA LYS A 285 4.09 -26.98 14.66
C LYS A 285 4.98 -27.31 13.45
N LYS A 286 4.40 -27.69 12.32
CA LYS A 286 5.11 -28.00 11.07
C LYS A 286 5.02 -26.85 10.05
N CYS A 287 4.37 -25.74 10.41
CA CYS A 287 4.18 -24.57 9.57
C CYS A 287 4.43 -23.27 10.35
N CYS A 288 3.39 -22.51 10.72
CA CYS A 288 3.53 -21.20 11.38
C CYS A 288 4.15 -21.27 12.79
N GLY A 289 3.98 -22.38 13.52
CA GLY A 289 4.56 -22.59 14.84
C GLY A 289 5.94 -23.24 14.82
N ARG A 290 6.65 -23.15 13.68
CA ARG A 290 7.96 -23.75 13.49
C ARG A 290 9.03 -22.70 13.86
N ASN A 291 9.23 -22.53 15.17
CA ASN A 291 10.42 -21.88 15.70
C ASN A 291 11.62 -22.83 15.59
#